data_AF-A0A8D2N040-F1
#
_entry.id   AF-A0A8D2N040-F1
#
_cell.length_a   1.000
_cell.length_b   1.000
_cell.length_c   1.000
_cell.angle_alpha   90.00
_cell.angle_beta   90.00
_cell.angle_gamma   90.00
#
_symmetry.space_group_name_H-M   'P 1'
#
loop_
_entity.id
_entity.type
_entity.pdbx_description
1 polymer ?
#
loop_
_entity_poly.entity_id
_entity_poly.type
_entity_poly.pdbx_seq_one_letter_code
_entity_poly.pdbx_strand_id
1 'polypeptide(L)'
;MINRPTKSYGCVRNGKLYPFGFIARTEDCYQCYCWQGAMQCCSLIHTIVSYDKENCKVLLNKKHCRNDVVQRDDPSQPCSSGYSSVG
;
A
#
# COMPACT_ATOMS: atom_id res chain seq x y z
N MET A 1 7.84 35.58 -24.87
CA MET A 1 7.99 34.14 -24.58
C MET A 1 6.63 33.63 -24.11
N ILE A 2 5.93 32.86 -24.94
CA ILE A 2 4.58 32.36 -24.62
C ILE A 2 4.74 31.18 -23.67
N ASN A 3 4.10 31.26 -22.50
CA ASN A 3 4.07 30.21 -21.48
C ASN A 3 3.25 29.03 -22.03
N ARG A 4 3.91 28.11 -22.76
CA ARG A 4 3.26 26.90 -23.26
C ARG A 4 2.99 26.01 -22.04
N PRO A 5 1.74 25.64 -21.72
CA PRO A 5 1.47 24.77 -20.59
C PRO A 5 2.24 23.47 -20.81
N THR A 6 3.16 23.15 -19.91
CA THR A 6 3.93 21.91 -19.93
C THR A 6 2.93 20.77 -19.85
N LYS A 7 2.66 20.12 -20.98
CA LYS A 7 1.81 18.94 -21.02
C LYS A 7 2.46 17.91 -20.09
N SER A 8 1.84 17.63 -18.96
CA SER A 8 2.35 16.64 -18.02
C SER A 8 2.05 15.26 -18.59
N TYR A 9 3.09 14.46 -18.79
CA TYR A 9 2.99 13.08 -19.29
C TYR A 9 3.28 12.11 -18.15
N GLY A 10 2.57 10.98 -18.15
CA GLY A 10 2.67 10.01 -17.06
C GLY A 10 1.56 8.98 -17.08
N CYS A 11 1.43 8.23 -15.99
CA CYS A 11 0.40 7.22 -15.79
C CYS A 11 -0.71 7.76 -14.89
N VAL A 12 -1.96 7.48 -15.24
CA VAL A 12 -3.11 7.83 -14.39
C VAL A 12 -3.51 6.61 -13.57
N ARG A 13 -3.55 6.75 -12.24
CA ARG A 13 -4.05 5.74 -11.31
C ARG A 13 -4.97 6.41 -10.30
N ASN A 14 -6.17 5.88 -10.12
CA ASN A 14 -7.19 6.42 -9.21
C ASN A 14 -7.43 7.94 -9.41
N GLY A 15 -7.44 8.40 -10.67
CA GLY A 15 -7.64 9.81 -11.01
C GLY A 15 -6.43 10.73 -10.81
N LYS A 16 -5.30 10.22 -10.29
CA LYS A 16 -4.06 10.98 -10.08
C LYS A 16 -3.03 10.67 -11.16
N LEU A 17 -2.41 11.71 -11.72
CA LEU A 17 -1.31 11.59 -12.67
C LEU A 17 0.01 11.39 -11.91
N TYR A 18 0.74 10.33 -12.24
CA TYR A 18 2.06 10.02 -11.74
C TYR A 18 3.11 10.20 -12.83
N PRO A 19 4.29 10.75 -12.51
CA PRO A 19 5.38 10.87 -13.48
C PRO A 19 5.89 9.48 -13.91
N PHE A 20 6.55 9.43 -15.07
CA PHE A 20 7.32 8.24 -15.45
C PHE A 20 8.44 7.95 -14.43
N GLY A 21 8.73 6.67 -14.23
CA GLY A 21 9.75 6.17 -13.31
C GLY A 21 9.19 5.46 -12.08
N PHE A 22 10.05 5.32 -11.08
CA PHE A 22 9.76 4.63 -9.83
C PHE A 22 8.94 5.50 -8.87
N ILE A 23 7.89 4.91 -8.32
CA ILE A 23 7.01 5.52 -7.34
C ILE A 23 7.08 4.64 -6.10
N ALA A 24 7.83 5.12 -5.10
CA ALA A 24 8.10 4.37 -3.88
C ALA A 24 6.81 3.95 -3.16
N ARG A 25 5.82 4.85 -3.14
CA ARG A 25 4.56 4.60 -2.45
C ARG A 25 3.43 5.51 -2.95
N THR A 26 2.29 4.91 -3.25
CA THR A 26 1.02 5.59 -3.49
C THR A 26 0.21 5.76 -2.21
N GLU A 27 -0.85 6.58 -2.27
CA GLU A 27 -1.79 6.77 -1.15
C GLU A 27 -2.57 5.50 -0.81
N ASP A 28 -2.81 4.63 -1.80
CA ASP A 28 -3.47 3.33 -1.67
C ASP A 28 -2.49 2.18 -1.37
N CYS A 29 -1.29 2.47 -0.89
CA CYS A 29 -0.30 1.48 -0.45
C CYS A 29 0.24 0.56 -1.56
N TYR A 30 0.56 1.12 -2.72
CA TYR A 30 1.27 0.42 -3.78
C TYR A 30 2.64 1.02 -4.03
N GLN A 31 3.61 0.16 -4.31
CA GLN A 31 4.84 0.55 -4.98
C GLN A 31 4.63 0.35 -6.47
N CYS A 32 4.98 1.34 -7.27
CA CYS A 32 4.73 1.29 -8.70
C CYS A 32 5.93 1.70 -9.54
N TYR A 33 5.91 1.28 -10.79
CA TYR A 33 6.78 1.78 -11.83
C TYR A 33 5.92 2.18 -13.04
N CYS A 34 6.09 3.40 -13.51
CA CYS A 34 5.34 3.98 -14.62
C CYS A 34 6.26 4.18 -15.84
N TRP A 35 5.87 3.67 -17.00
CA TRP A 35 6.59 3.88 -18.27
C TRP A 35 5.62 4.32 -19.37
N GLN A 36 6.14 4.62 -20.57
CA GLN A 36 5.40 5.27 -21.66
C GLN A 36 4.18 4.51 -22.23
N GLY A 37 3.84 3.32 -21.72
CA GLY A 37 2.65 2.58 -22.15
C GLY A 37 1.87 1.89 -21.05
N ALA A 38 2.41 1.77 -19.84
CA ALA A 38 1.73 1.11 -18.73
C ALA A 38 2.33 1.50 -17.38
N MET A 39 1.61 1.11 -16.33
CA MET A 39 2.01 1.22 -14.94
C MET A 39 1.87 -0.15 -14.30
N GLN A 40 2.95 -0.65 -13.70
CA GLN A 40 2.90 -1.83 -12.86
C GLN A 40 2.96 -1.42 -11.41
N CYS A 41 2.14 -2.05 -10.58
CA CYS A 41 2.05 -1.77 -9.17
C CYS A 41 2.00 -3.07 -8.37
N CYS A 42 2.73 -3.10 -7.26
CA CYS A 42 2.69 -4.17 -6.27
C CYS A 42 2.12 -3.62 -4.96
N SER A 43 1.25 -4.39 -4.30
CA SER A 43 0.76 -4.03 -2.97
C SER A 43 1.93 -4.02 -2.00
N LEU A 44 2.01 -2.99 -1.17
CA LEU A 44 2.93 -2.97 -0.02
C LEU A 44 2.35 -3.71 1.19
N ILE A 45 1.03 -3.90 1.21
CA ILE A 45 0.33 -4.57 2.31
C ILE A 45 0.42 -6.08 2.09
N HIS A 46 1.12 -6.74 3.01
CA HIS A 46 1.14 -8.20 3.09
C HIS A 46 -0.22 -8.73 3.58
N THR A 47 -0.67 -9.81 2.97
CA THR A 47 -1.88 -10.52 3.36
C THR A 47 -1.56 -11.46 4.52
N ILE A 48 -2.30 -11.33 5.63
CA ILE A 48 -2.18 -12.25 6.76
C ILE A 48 -2.89 -13.56 6.41
N VAL A 49 -2.17 -14.68 6.41
CA VAL A 49 -2.72 -15.98 6.02
C VAL A 49 -3.14 -16.82 7.23
N SER A 50 -2.44 -16.69 8.35
CA SER A 50 -2.76 -17.40 9.60
C SER A 50 -2.41 -16.54 10.80
N TYR A 51 -3.27 -16.58 11.81
CA TYR A 51 -3.13 -15.94 13.12
C TYR A 51 -4.17 -16.56 14.08
N ASP A 52 -4.06 -16.29 15.37
CA ASP A 52 -5.10 -16.66 16.34
C ASP A 52 -6.37 -15.84 16.11
N LYS A 53 -7.34 -16.44 15.42
CA LYS A 53 -8.61 -15.78 15.10
C LYS A 53 -9.52 -15.65 16.32
N GLU A 54 -9.31 -16.43 17.38
CA GLU A 54 -10.16 -16.39 18.58
C GLU A 54 -9.81 -15.20 19.45
N ASN A 55 -8.51 -14.95 19.66
CA ASN A 55 -8.04 -13.90 20.57
C ASN A 55 -7.54 -12.64 19.85
N CYS A 56 -7.27 -12.70 18.55
CA CYS A 56 -6.70 -11.59 17.79
C CYS A 56 -7.53 -11.17 16.58
N LYS A 57 -7.22 -9.97 16.08
CA LYS A 57 -7.83 -9.37 14.88
C LYS A 57 -6.79 -8.64 14.05
N VAL A 58 -7.06 -8.50 12.77
CA VAL A 58 -6.21 -7.78 11.83
C VAL A 58 -6.71 -6.35 11.66
N LEU A 59 -5.83 -5.37 11.83
CA LEU A 59 -6.10 -3.96 11.57
C LEU A 59 -5.21 -3.45 10.44
N LEU A 60 -5.83 -2.77 9.46
CA LEU A 60 -5.08 -2.14 8.38
C LEU A 60 -4.46 -0.83 8.85
N ASN A 61 -3.13 -0.80 8.92
CA ASN A 61 -2.38 0.41 9.21
C ASN A 61 -1.95 1.09 7.91
N LYS A 62 -2.82 2.00 7.42
CA LYS A 62 -2.54 2.76 6.19
C LYS A 62 -1.31 3.65 6.31
N LYS A 63 -0.99 4.17 7.51
CA LYS A 63 0.21 5.00 7.71
C LYS A 63 1.48 4.22 7.38
N HIS A 64 1.54 2.96 7.78
CA HIS A 64 2.70 2.09 7.55
C HIS A 64 2.54 1.09 6.40
N CYS A 65 1.38 1.08 5.72
CA CYS A 65 1.03 0.12 4.66
C CYS A 65 1.23 -1.34 5.04
N ARG A 66 0.75 -1.71 6.22
CA ARG A 66 0.81 -3.10 6.69
C ARG A 66 -0.45 -3.45 7.47
N ASN A 67 -0.65 -4.75 7.62
CA ASN A 67 -1.64 -5.30 8.51
C ASN A 67 -0.99 -5.56 9.88
N ASP A 68 -1.53 -4.93 10.92
CA ASP A 68 -1.13 -5.18 12.30
C ASP A 68 -2.06 -6.25 12.89
N VAL A 69 -1.49 -7.33 13.43
CA VAL A 69 -2.24 -8.38 14.15
C VAL A 69 -2.21 -8.03 15.64
N VAL A 70 -3.35 -7.67 16.19
CA VAL A 70 -3.49 -7.14 17.56
C VAL A 70 -4.48 -7.96 18.37
N GLN A 71 -4.46 -7.81 19.69
CA GLN A 71 -5.45 -8.47 20.55
C GLN A 71 -6.85 -7.92 20.27
N ARG A 72 -7.87 -8.77 20.41
CA ARG A 72 -9.27 -8.37 20.22
C ARG A 72 -9.71 -7.36 21.28
N ASP A 73 -9.38 -7.65 22.53
CA ASP A 73 -9.82 -6.90 23.72
C ASP A 73 -9.02 -5.61 23.90
N ASP A 74 -7.72 -5.63 23.63
CA ASP A 74 -6.86 -4.44 23.62
C ASP A 74 -6.10 -4.30 22.28
N PRO A 75 -6.63 -3.52 21.32
CA PRO A 75 -6.01 -3.32 20.01
C PRO A 75 -4.70 -2.51 20.05
N SER A 76 -4.33 -1.92 21.19
CA SER A 76 -3.04 -1.26 21.36
C SER A 76 -1.89 -2.26 21.55
N GLN A 77 -2.21 -3.49 21.91
CA GLN A 77 -1.25 -4.56 22.14
C GLN A 77 -1.11 -5.45 20.90
N PRO A 78 0.13 -5.79 20.49
CA PRO A 78 0.33 -6.79 19.46
C PRO A 78 -0.20 -8.15 19.94
N CYS A 79 -0.67 -8.95 18.98
CA CYS A 79 -1.05 -10.33 19.25
C CYS A 79 0.20 -11.13 19.68
N SER A 80 0.10 -11.86 20.77
CA SER A 80 1.21 -12.64 21.33
C SER A 80 1.48 -13.94 20.55
N SER A 81 0.45 -14.51 19.91
CA SER A 81 0.62 -15.64 19.00
C SER A 81 1.31 -15.18 17.72
N GLY A 82 2.25 -15.97 17.21
CA GLY A 82 2.84 -15.73 15.89
C GLY A 82 1.78 -15.74 14.77
N TYR A 83 2.11 -15.11 13.65
CA TYR A 83 1.27 -15.09 12.45
C TYR A 83 2.13 -15.27 11.20
N SER A 84 1.51 -15.73 10.11
CA SER A 84 2.16 -15.84 8.80
C SER A 84 1.54 -14.84 7.83
N SER A 85 2.35 -14.32 6.91
CA SER A 85 1.90 -13.39 5.88
C SER A 85 2.58 -13.63 4.54
N VAL A 86 1.92 -13.21 3.46
CA VAL A 86 2.43 -13.27 2.09
C VAL A 86 2.35 -11.90 1.44
N GLY A 87 3.35 -11.55 0.62
CA GLY A 87 3.45 -10.27 -0.09
C GLY A 87 3.77 -10.48 -1.56
#